data_AF-A0A925HHZ5-F1
#
_entry.id   AF-A0A925HHZ5-F1
#
_cell.length_a   1.000
_cell.length_b   1.000
_cell.length_c   1.000
_cell.angle_alpha   90.00
_cell.angle_beta   90.00
_cell.angle_gamma   90.00
#
_symmetry.space_group_name_H-M   'P 1'
#
loop_
_entity.id
_entity.type
_entity.pdbx_description
1 polymer ?
#
loop_
_entity_poly.entity_id
_entity_poly.type
_entity_poly.pdbx_seq_one_letter_code
_entity_poly.pdbx_strand_id
1 'polypeptide(L)' 'MSQFGMNMPGGAMQRRASMNVYTALLFVAMVALGAACVYVWMQAGRVGKGEGFGRPFGLQTPNQIELPVAAAAK' A
#
# COMPACT_ATOMS: atom_id res chain seq x y z
N MET A 1 9.02 29.20 50.57
CA MET A 1 8.89 29.09 49.10
C MET A 1 9.90 28.08 48.62
N SER A 2 9.65 26.81 48.91
CA SER A 2 10.59 25.73 48.62
C SER A 2 10.38 25.30 47.18
N GLN A 3 11.27 25.79 46.32
CA GLN A 3 11.35 25.53 44.88
C GLN A 3 11.82 24.09 44.59
N PHE A 4 11.20 23.11 45.25
CA PHE A 4 11.34 21.70 44.93
C PHE A 4 10.58 21.45 43.61
N GLY A 5 11.30 21.61 42.51
CA GLY A 5 10.73 21.40 41.17
C GLY A 5 11.54 22.01 40.02
N MET A 6 12.48 22.93 40.30
CA MET A 6 13.22 23.62 39.23
C MET A 6 14.53 22.95 38.81
N ASN A 7 14.97 21.90 39.51
CA ASN A 7 16.22 21.20 39.24
C ASN A 7 16.03 19.67 39.14
N MET A 8 15.17 19.19 38.25
CA MET A 8 15.39 17.85 37.68
C MET A 8 15.92 17.98 36.24
N PRO A 9 17.18 18.45 36.05
CA PRO A 9 17.88 18.39 34.77
C PRO A 9 18.15 16.92 34.44
N GLY A 10 17.16 16.31 33.77
CA GLY A 10 17.15 14.88 33.46
C GLY A 10 15.79 14.39 32.95
N GLY A 11 14.69 15.10 33.26
CA GLY A 11 13.34 14.72 32.80
C GLY A 11 13.10 14.81 31.29
N ALA A 12 14.04 15.40 30.53
CA ALA A 12 14.01 15.47 29.07
C ALA A 12 15.17 14.69 28.41
N MET A 13 15.95 13.94 29.18
CA MET A 13 17.12 13.23 28.67
C MET A 13 16.68 11.95 27.95
N GLN A 14 16.41 12.11 26.65
CA GLN A 14 16.19 11.07 25.64
C GLN A 14 14.74 10.63 25.37
N ARG A 15 13.87 11.58 25.01
CA ARG A 15 12.85 11.30 23.98
C ARG A 15 13.53 11.16 22.62
N ARG A 16 14.31 10.09 22.43
CA ARG A 16 14.71 9.67 21.08
C ARG A 16 13.49 9.04 20.40
N ALA A 17 13.37 9.19 19.09
CA ALA A 17 12.41 8.41 18.32
C ALA A 17 12.80 6.93 18.46
N SER A 18 12.19 6.22 19.41
CA SER A 18 12.32 4.78 19.53
C SER A 18 11.28 4.12 18.63
N MET A 19 11.69 3.04 17.96
CA MET A 19 10.78 2.24 17.17
C MET A 19 9.68 1.70 18.09
N ASN A 20 8.44 2.09 17.81
CA ASN A 20 7.29 1.76 18.65
C ASN A 20 6.33 0.85 17.89
N VAL A 21 5.29 0.38 18.58
CA VAL A 21 4.27 -0.52 18.00
C VAL A 21 3.59 0.12 16.78
N TYR A 22 3.40 1.44 16.76
CA TYR A 22 2.83 2.13 15.59
C TYR A 22 3.75 2.08 14.38
N THR A 23 5.08 2.16 14.55
CA THR A 23 6.04 1.95 13.46
C THR A 23 5.97 0.51 12.92
N ALA A 24 5.79 -0.49 13.79
CA ALA A 24 5.60 -1.88 13.37
C ALA A 24 4.28 -2.08 12.61
N LEU A 25 3.19 -1.51 13.09
CA LEU A 25 1.89 -1.53 12.40
C LEU A 25 1.95 -0.83 11.05
N LEU A 26 2.68 0.30 10.94
CA LEU A 26 2.91 1.00 9.68
C LEU A 26 3.64 0.10 8.67
N PHE A 27 4.67 -0.62 9.12
CA PHE A 27 5.40 -1.56 8.26
C PHE A 27 4.50 -2.68 7.75
N VAL A 28 3.69 -3.29 8.63
CA VAL A 28 2.73 -4.33 8.24
C VAL A 28 1.70 -3.79 7.25
N ALA A 29 1.18 -2.59 7.47
CA ALA A 29 0.24 -1.94 6.56
C ALA A 29 0.87 -1.70 5.18
N MET A 30 2.13 -1.26 5.12
CA MET A 30 2.87 -1.09 3.86
C MET A 30 3.06 -2.40 3.11
N VAL A 31 3.39 -3.49 3.82
CA VAL A 31 3.54 -4.83 3.23
C VAL A 31 2.20 -5.32 2.67
N ALA A 32 1.12 -5.18 3.42
CA ALA A 32 -0.22 -5.57 2.98
C ALA A 32 -0.69 -4.76 1.76
N LEU A 33 -0.45 -3.45 1.76
CA LEU A 33 -0.74 -2.59 0.60
C LEU A 33 0.07 -3.02 -0.63
N GLY A 34 1.37 -3.28 -0.46
CA GLY A 34 2.23 -3.75 -1.54
C GLY A 34 1.74 -5.08 -2.13
N ALA A 35 1.39 -6.04 -1.26
CA ALA A 35 0.83 -7.33 -1.69
C ALA A 35 -0.50 -7.17 -2.45
N ALA A 36 -1.38 -6.27 -2.00
CA ALA A 36 -2.64 -5.98 -2.69
C ALA A 36 -2.40 -5.38 -4.08
N CYS A 37 -1.47 -4.43 -4.21
CA CYS A 37 -1.10 -3.85 -5.51
C CYS A 37 -0.55 -4.92 -6.48
N VAL A 38 0.32 -5.81 -6.00
CA VAL A 38 0.86 -6.91 -6.80
C VAL A 38 -0.25 -7.88 -7.24
N TYR A 39 -1.16 -8.24 -6.34
CA TYR A 39 -2.27 -9.12 -6.67
C TYR A 39 -3.16 -8.53 -7.78
N VAL A 40 -3.56 -7.26 -7.65
CA VAL A 40 -4.36 -6.58 -8.67
C VAL A 40 -3.59 -6.48 -9.99
N TRP A 41 -2.28 -6.23 -9.96
CA TRP A 41 -1.43 -6.22 -11.16
C TRP A 41 -1.45 -7.55 -11.90
N MET A 42 -1.28 -8.67 -11.18
CA MET A 42 -1.30 -10.00 -11.78
C MET A 42 -2.66 -10.31 -12.40
N GLN A 43 -3.75 -9.93 -11.72
CA GLN A 43 -5.10 -10.16 -12.21
C GLN A 43 -5.44 -9.27 -13.41
N ALA A 44 -5.00 -8.01 -13.40
CA ALA A 44 -5.17 -7.09 -14.53
C ALA A 44 -4.54 -7.64 -15.82
N GLY A 45 -3.34 -8.23 -15.73
CA GLY A 45 -2.69 -8.88 -16.87
C GLY A 45 -3.39 -10.13 -17.40
N ARG A 46 -4.28 -10.76 -16.62
CA ARG A 46 -5.08 -11.92 -17.04
C ARG A 46 -6.44 -11.53 -17.63
N VAL A 47 -7.04 -10.46 -17.11
CA VAL A 47 -8.41 -10.05 -17.47
C VAL A 47 -8.43 -9.07 -18.64
N GLY A 48 -7.42 -8.20 -18.74
CA GLY A 48 -7.40 -7.19 -19.79
C GLY A 48 -6.67 -7.65 -21.06
N LYS A 49 -7.06 -7.11 -22.22
CA LYS A 49 -6.56 -7.50 -23.55
C LYS A 49 -5.99 -6.33 -24.34
N GLY A 50 -4.95 -6.59 -25.14
CA GLY A 50 -4.51 -5.66 -26.20
C GLY A 50 -3.59 -4.54 -25.73
N GLU A 51 -2.87 -3.97 -26.70
CA GLU A 51 -2.02 -2.78 -26.52
C GLU A 51 -2.90 -1.58 -26.16
N GLY A 52 -3.07 -1.33 -24.86
CA GLY A 52 -3.88 -0.23 -24.31
C GLY A 52 -4.99 -0.67 -23.36
N PHE A 53 -5.60 -1.85 -23.60
CA PHE A 53 -6.78 -2.34 -22.88
C PHE A 53 -6.51 -3.62 -22.05
N GLY A 54 -5.25 -3.89 -21.73
CA GLY A 54 -4.86 -5.02 -20.87
C GLY A 54 -3.77 -4.71 -19.86
N ARG A 55 -3.47 -3.42 -19.71
CA ARG A 55 -2.41 -2.96 -18.84
C ARG A 55 -3.04 -2.52 -17.52
N PRO A 56 -2.39 -2.79 -16.37
CA PRO A 56 -2.84 -2.32 -15.05
C PRO A 56 -3.02 -0.79 -14.92
N PHE A 57 -2.61 -0.03 -15.94
CA PHE A 57 -2.78 1.44 -16.04
C PHE A 57 -3.67 1.89 -17.21
N GLY A 58 -4.27 0.98 -17.98
CA GLY A 58 -5.21 1.32 -19.06
C GLY A 58 -6.61 1.57 -18.51
N LEU A 59 -7.29 2.60 -19.03
CA LEU A 59 -8.68 2.90 -18.67
C LEU A 59 -9.64 2.15 -19.61
N GLN A 60 -10.70 1.56 -19.06
CA GLN A 60 -11.77 0.95 -19.85
C GLN A 60 -12.66 2.05 -20.44
N THR A 61 -12.68 2.20 -21.76
CA THR A 61 -13.65 3.04 -22.45
C THR A 61 -15.06 2.41 -22.35
N PRO A 62 -16.10 3.21 -22.06
CA PRO A 62 -17.47 2.72 -22.03
C PRO A 62 -17.85 2.06 -23.36
N ASN A 63 -18.55 0.92 -23.30
CA ASN A 63 -19.04 0.14 -24.45
C ASN A 63 -17.98 -0.53 -25.36
N GLN A 64 -16.70 -0.59 -24.95
CA GLN A 64 -15.68 -1.40 -25.63
C GLN A 64 -15.18 -2.52 -24.71
N ILE A 65 -15.88 -3.65 -24.73
CA ILE A 65 -15.50 -4.85 -23.97
C ILE A 65 -14.81 -5.82 -24.94
N GLU A 66 -13.51 -5.97 -24.83
CA GLU A 66 -12.74 -6.95 -25.59
C GLU A 66 -12.55 -8.22 -24.77
N LEU A 67 -13.18 -9.34 -25.17
CA LEU A 67 -13.06 -10.64 -24.50
C LEU A 67 -12.09 -11.56 -25.24
N PRO A 68 -11.29 -12.40 -24.56
CA PRO A 68 -10.36 -13.32 -25.22
C PRO A 68 -11.12 -14.25 -26.14
N VAL A 69 -10.72 -14.26 -27.43
CA VAL A 69 -11.18 -15.21 -28.44
C VAL A 69 -10.51 -16.56 -28.13
N ALA A 70 -10.82 -17.09 -26.96
CA ALA A 70 -10.32 -18.36 -26.44
C ALA A 70 -11.32 -18.99 -25.45
N ALA A 71 -12.57 -18.52 -25.40
CA ALA A 71 -13.67 -19.18 -24.69
C ALA A 71 -14.84 -19.51 -25.65
N ALA A 72 -14.55 -19.60 -26.94
CA ALA A 72 -15.47 -20.13 -27.96
C ALA A 72 -14.67 -21.02 -28.92
N ALA A 73 -14.16 -22.15 -28.41
CA ALA A 73 -13.87 -23.40 -29.14
C ALA A 73 -13.00 -24.34 -28.31
N LYS A 74 -13.60 -25.08 -27.36
CA LYS A 74 -13.80 -26.54 -27.43
C LYS A 74 -14.23 -27.07 -26.07
#